data_AF-A0A7S0BYI1-F1
#
_entry.id   AF-A0A7S0BYI1-F1
#
_cell.length_a   1.000
_cell.length_b   1.000
_cell.length_c   1.000
_cell.angle_alpha   90.00
_cell.angle_beta   90.00
_cell.angle_gamma   90.00
#
_symmetry.space_group_name_H-M   'P 1'
#
loop_
_entity.id
_entity.type
_entity.pdbx_description
1 polymer ?
#
loop_
_entity_poly.entity_id
_entity_poly.type
_entity_poly.pdbx_seq_one_letter_code
_entity_poly.pdbx_strand_id
1 'polypeptide(L)'
;MAKCLESSLVPIKTVCLALESAGAGIMKRSSLKEIGSRFVEGGISLVQLSGIVGDILTDSENAKLSSQRMKYAGEKMQEAGNELAGIPKEKPKGKGWLKGGM
;
A
#
# COMPACT_ATOMS: atom_id res chain seq x y z
N MET A 1 -9.17 6.48 22.40
CA MET A 1 -10.06 5.80 21.41
C MET A 1 -10.66 6.79 20.41
N ALA A 2 -11.39 7.83 20.83
CA ALA A 2 -11.96 8.84 19.91
C ALA A 2 -10.93 9.49 18.96
N LYS A 3 -9.77 9.92 19.48
CA LYS A 3 -8.69 10.52 18.68
C LYS A 3 -8.09 9.56 17.63
N CYS A 4 -8.00 8.26 17.91
CA CYS A 4 -7.54 7.28 16.93
C CYS A 4 -8.57 7.03 15.83
N LEU A 5 -9.86 7.10 16.17
CA LEU A 5 -10.95 7.01 15.20
C LEU A 5 -10.97 8.22 14.27
N GLU A 6 -10.77 9.42 14.80
CA GLU A 6 -10.65 10.64 13.98
C GLU A 6 -9.42 10.58 13.07
N SER A 7 -8.28 10.11 13.58
CA SER A 7 -7.05 9.93 12.79
C SER A 7 -7.20 8.88 11.68
N SER A 8 -8.12 7.91 11.80
CA SER A 8 -8.31 6.86 10.79
C SER A 8 -9.20 7.32 9.61
N LEU A 9 -10.03 8.36 9.80
CA LEU A 9 -10.96 8.84 8.78
C LEU A 9 -10.26 9.28 7.50
N VAL A 10 -9.14 10.00 7.63
CA VAL A 10 -8.38 10.51 6.47
C VAL A 10 -7.79 9.35 5.66
N PRO A 11 -6.99 8.43 6.25
CA PRO A 11 -6.49 7.26 5.54
C PRO A 11 -7.60 6.40 4.90
N ILE A 12 -8.70 6.14 5.60
CA ILE A 12 -9.84 5.36 5.07
C ILE A 12 -10.39 6.03 3.81
N LYS A 13 -10.70 7.33 3.90
CA LYS A 13 -11.26 8.08 2.78
C LYS A 13 -10.32 8.09 1.58
N THR A 14 -9.02 8.30 1.81
CA THR A 14 -8.03 8.34 0.73
C THR A 14 -7.89 6.98 0.04
N VAL A 15 -7.86 5.87 0.78
CA VAL A 15 -7.85 4.52 0.19
C VAL A 15 -9.07 4.30 -0.69
N CYS A 16 -10.28 4.60 -0.18
CA CYS A 16 -11.52 4.41 -0.92
C CYS A 16 -11.53 5.24 -2.21
N LEU A 17 -11.23 6.54 -2.13
CA LEU A 17 -11.23 7.42 -3.29
C LEU A 17 -10.18 7.04 -4.32
N ALA A 18 -9.00 6.60 -3.88
CA ALA A 18 -7.95 6.17 -4.79
C ALA A 18 -8.36 4.88 -5.54
N LEU A 19 -8.94 3.90 -4.85
CA LEU A 19 -9.44 2.67 -5.47
C LEU A 19 -10.60 2.92 -6.44
N GLU A 20 -11.55 3.76 -6.07
CA GLU A 20 -12.66 4.17 -6.95
C GLU A 20 -12.12 4.89 -8.19
N SER A 21 -11.18 5.81 -8.01
CA SER A 21 -10.53 6.54 -9.10
C SER A 21 -9.74 5.61 -10.03
N ALA A 22 -9.04 4.62 -9.46
CA ALA A 22 -8.31 3.62 -10.23
C ALA A 22 -9.27 2.74 -11.06
N GLY A 23 -10.37 2.26 -10.44
CA GLY A 23 -11.40 1.49 -11.13
C GLY A 23 -12.06 2.30 -12.25
N ALA A 24 -12.41 3.55 -12.00
CA ALA A 24 -12.94 4.46 -13.02
C ALA A 24 -11.92 4.71 -14.15
N GLY A 25 -10.64 4.86 -13.82
CA GLY A 25 -9.55 5.02 -14.79
C GLY A 25 -9.42 3.81 -15.72
N ILE A 26 -9.53 2.60 -15.18
CA ILE A 26 -9.54 1.36 -15.97
C ILE A 26 -10.71 1.36 -16.97
N MET A 27 -11.93 1.68 -16.50
CA MET A 27 -13.12 1.72 -17.37
C MET A 27 -13.02 2.79 -18.46
N LYS A 28 -12.40 3.94 -18.14
CA LYS A 28 -12.20 5.07 -19.06
C LYS A 28 -10.97 4.93 -19.96
N ARG A 29 -10.16 3.87 -19.80
CA ARG A 29 -8.88 3.69 -20.51
C ARG A 29 -7.92 4.85 -20.29
N SER A 30 -7.89 5.39 -19.07
CA SER A 30 -6.89 6.36 -18.64
C SER A 30 -5.48 5.76 -18.74
N SER A 31 -4.46 6.62 -18.71
CA SER A 31 -3.08 6.15 -18.83
C SER A 31 -2.70 5.23 -17.66
N LEU A 32 -1.81 4.25 -17.91
CA LEU A 32 -1.31 3.36 -16.85
C LEU A 32 -0.60 4.15 -15.75
N LYS A 33 0.03 5.29 -16.09
CA LYS A 33 0.65 6.20 -15.12
C LYS A 33 -0.37 6.82 -14.17
N GLU A 34 -1.52 7.27 -14.68
CA GLU A 34 -2.60 7.81 -13.85
C GLU A 34 -3.18 6.73 -12.94
N ILE A 35 -3.50 5.55 -13.48
CA ILE A 35 -4.01 4.42 -12.69
C ILE A 35 -2.98 4.01 -11.63
N GLY A 36 -1.71 3.90 -12.01
CA GLY A 36 -0.61 3.56 -11.12
C GLY A 36 -0.44 4.56 -9.96
N SER A 37 -0.58 5.86 -10.22
CA SER A 37 -0.51 6.89 -9.17
C SER A 37 -1.60 6.71 -8.10
N ARG A 38 -2.80 6.24 -8.48
CA ARG A 38 -3.88 5.94 -7.53
C ARG A 38 -3.60 4.70 -6.69
N PHE A 39 -2.97 3.69 -7.28
CA PHE A 39 -2.51 2.52 -6.52
C PHE A 39 -1.44 2.90 -5.49
N VAL A 40 -0.49 3.78 -5.84
CA VAL A 40 0.51 4.29 -4.89
C VAL A 40 -0.14 5.10 -3.77
N GLU A 41 -1.01 6.05 -4.10
CA GLU A 41 -1.74 6.90 -3.14
C GLU A 41 -2.58 6.07 -2.16
N GLY A 42 -3.35 5.10 -2.68
CA GLY A 42 -4.12 4.17 -1.88
C GLY A 42 -3.23 3.28 -1.01
N GLY A 43 -2.11 2.78 -1.55
CA GLY A 43 -1.19 1.93 -0.80
C GLY A 43 -0.52 2.66 0.37
N ILE A 44 -0.09 3.91 0.20
CA ILE A 44 0.45 4.76 1.28
C ILE A 44 -0.59 4.92 2.40
N SER A 45 -1.83 5.24 2.02
CA SER A 45 -2.92 5.48 2.98
C SER A 45 -3.31 4.18 3.71
N LEU A 46 -3.25 3.03 3.04
CA LEU A 46 -3.51 1.73 3.67
C LEU A 46 -2.42 1.34 4.67
N VAL A 47 -1.15 1.66 4.38
CA VAL A 47 -0.04 1.51 5.33
C VAL A 47 -0.24 2.42 6.55
N GLN A 48 -0.63 3.67 6.35
CA GLN A 48 -0.93 4.59 7.46
C GLN A 48 -2.07 4.05 8.34
N LEU A 49 -3.15 3.56 7.73
CA LEU A 49 -4.27 2.97 8.44
C LEU A 49 -3.86 1.71 9.23
N SER A 50 -2.93 0.91 8.68
CA SER A 50 -2.43 -0.28 9.37
C SER A 50 -1.73 0.07 10.70
N GLY A 51 -0.96 1.16 10.73
CA GLY A 51 -0.32 1.66 11.95
C GLY A 51 -1.36 2.03 13.00
N ILE A 52 -2.39 2.78 12.59
CA ILE A 52 -3.48 3.18 13.49
C ILE A 52 -4.22 1.97 14.05
N VAL A 53 -4.53 0.96 13.24
CA VAL A 53 -5.19 -0.27 13.70
C VAL A 53 -4.33 -1.05 14.70
N GLY A 54 -3.02 -1.11 14.46
CA GLY A 54 -2.07 -1.73 15.40
C GLY A 54 -2.02 -1.00 16.75
N ASP A 55 -2.12 0.33 16.72
CA ASP A 55 -2.04 1.17 17.93
C ASP A 55 -3.34 1.19 18.75
N ILE A 56 -4.51 0.97 18.15
CA ILE A 56 -5.80 1.00 18.87
C ILE A 56 -6.00 -0.24 19.75
N LEU A 57 -5.45 -1.38 19.35
CA LEU A 57 -5.72 -2.68 19.96
C LEU A 57 -4.43 -3.48 20.14
N THR A 58 -3.46 -2.90 20.86
CA THR A 58 -2.11 -3.47 21.05
C THR A 58 -2.10 -4.88 21.63
N ASP A 59 -3.09 -5.23 22.45
CA ASP A 59 -3.20 -6.53 23.11
C ASP A 59 -4.08 -7.53 22.33
N SER A 60 -4.57 -7.15 21.15
CA SER A 60 -5.38 -8.01 20.30
C SER A 60 -4.56 -8.64 19.19
N GLU A 61 -4.38 -9.96 19.25
CA GLU A 61 -3.76 -10.72 18.16
C GLU A 61 -4.50 -10.53 16.82
N ASN A 62 -5.82 -10.34 16.85
CA ASN A 62 -6.60 -10.02 15.65
C ASN A 62 -6.22 -8.67 15.05
N ALA A 63 -6.01 -7.65 15.87
CA ALA A 63 -5.61 -6.34 15.40
C ALA A 63 -4.19 -6.34 14.86
N LYS A 64 -3.28 -7.06 15.50
CA LYS A 64 -1.90 -7.26 15.04
C LYS A 64 -1.84 -7.99 13.70
N LEU A 65 -2.61 -9.07 13.54
CA LEU A 65 -2.69 -9.79 12.27
C LEU A 65 -3.33 -8.93 11.18
N SER A 66 -4.37 -8.17 11.52
CA SER A 66 -5.05 -7.27 10.58
C SER A 66 -4.12 -6.14 10.14
N SER A 67 -3.40 -5.50 11.06
CA SER A 67 -2.44 -4.44 10.72
C SER A 67 -1.30 -4.97 9.84
N GLN A 68 -0.75 -6.15 10.12
CA GLN A 68 0.27 -6.77 9.27
C GLN A 68 -0.24 -7.04 7.85
N ARG A 69 -1.46 -7.58 7.72
CA ARG A 69 -2.08 -7.85 6.41
C ARG A 69 -2.37 -6.56 5.64
N MET A 70 -2.87 -5.53 6.34
CA MET A 70 -3.12 -4.21 5.74
C MET A 70 -1.82 -3.56 5.27
N LYS A 71 -0.77 -3.61 6.10
CA LYS A 71 0.56 -3.09 5.74
C LYS A 71 1.08 -3.78 4.48
N TYR A 72 1.08 -5.12 4.47
CA TYR A 72 1.51 -5.90 3.32
C TYR A 72 0.71 -5.57 2.06
N ALA A 73 -0.62 -5.50 2.17
CA ALA A 73 -1.47 -5.12 1.05
C ALA A 73 -1.14 -3.72 0.52
N GLY A 74 -0.92 -2.75 1.42
CA GLY A 74 -0.55 -1.38 1.05
C GLY A 74 0.83 -1.29 0.38
N GLU A 75 1.80 -2.10 0.82
CA GLU A 75 3.11 -2.22 0.17
C GLU A 75 2.98 -2.84 -1.24
N LYS A 76 2.17 -3.89 -1.40
CA LYS A 76 1.91 -4.50 -2.71
C LYS A 76 1.16 -3.58 -3.66
N MET A 77 0.24 -2.77 -3.15
CA MET A 77 -0.41 -1.72 -3.95
C MET A 77 0.60 -0.69 -4.46
N GLN A 78 1.54 -0.26 -3.62
CA GLN A 78 2.60 0.68 -4.03
C GLN A 78 3.52 0.06 -5.10
N GLU A 79 3.94 -1.20 -4.91
CA GLU A 79 4.74 -1.93 -5.91
C GLU A 79 4.02 -2.01 -7.26
N ALA A 80 2.74 -2.39 -7.26
CA ALA A 80 1.92 -2.49 -8.46
C ALA A 80 1.70 -1.12 -9.12
N GLY A 81 1.46 -0.08 -8.32
CA GLY A 81 1.30 1.29 -8.83
C GLY A 81 2.56 1.83 -9.49
N ASN A 82 3.72 1.57 -8.90
CA ASN A 82 5.03 1.92 -9.47
C ASN A 82 5.29 1.16 -10.78
N GLU A 83 4.95 -0.13 -10.82
CA GLU A 83 5.07 -0.95 -12.04
C GLU A 83 4.20 -0.42 -13.18
N LEU A 84 2.94 -0.06 -12.89
CA LEU A 84 2.04 0.57 -13.86
C LEU A 84 2.55 1.93 -14.35
N ALA A 85 3.21 2.69 -13.49
CA ALA A 85 3.81 3.98 -13.83
C ALA A 85 5.15 3.85 -14.59
N GLY A 86 5.65 2.62 -14.81
CA GLY A 86 6.94 2.38 -15.45
C GLY A 86 8.14 2.73 -14.56
N ILE A 87 7.94 2.87 -13.25
CA ILE A 87 9.02 3.12 -12.29
C ILE A 87 9.77 1.79 -12.08
N PRO A 88 11.09 1.74 -12.31
CA PRO A 88 11.85 0.51 -12.16
C PRO A 88 11.76 -0.02 -10.73
N LYS A 89 11.42 -1.30 -10.56
CA LYS A 89 11.62 -1.98 -9.27
C LYS A 89 13.12 -1.97 -8.97
N GLU A 90 13.51 -1.50 -7.79
CA GLU A 90 14.86 -1.77 -7.29
C GLU A 90 15.04 -3.28 -7.29
N LYS A 91 15.96 -3.77 -8.13
CA LYS A 91 16.33 -5.19 -8.08
C LYS A 91 16.80 -5.46 -6.65
N PRO A 92 16.36 -6.56 -6.01
CA PRO A 92 16.87 -6.90 -4.71
C PRO A 92 18.40 -6.88 -4.78
N LYS A 93 19.03 -6.09 -3.92
CA LYS A 93 20.49 -6.09 -3.74
C LYS A 93 20.88 -7.42 -3.07
N GLY A 94 20.65 -8.52 -3.78
CA GLY A 94 21.24 -9.80 -3.46
C GLY A 94 22.73 -9.61 -3.62
N LYS A 95 23.46 -9.77 -2.50
CA LYS A 95 24.92 -9.88 -2.52
C LYS A 95 25.28 -10.82 -3.69
N GLY A 96 26.32 -10.50 -4.46
CA GLY A 96 26.83 -11.34 -5.54
C GLY A 96 27.79 -12.42 -5.02
N TRP A 97 27.27 -13.51 -4.46
CA TRP A 97 28.07 -14.63 -3.89
C TRP A 97 27.93 -15.92 -4.72
N LEU A 98 27.24 -15.86 -5.87
CA LEU A 98 27.30 -16.88 -6.91
C LEU A 98 28.25 -16.46 -8.06
N LYS A 99 29.33 -15.74 -7.75
CA LYS A 99 30.50 -15.72 -8.65
C LYS A 99 31.29 -16.99 -8.34
N GLY A 100 31.42 -17.84 -9.36
CA GLY A 100 32.11 -19.11 -9.32
C GLY A 100 33.41 -19.08 -8.52
N GLY A 101 33.57 -20.08 -7.67
CA GLY A 101 34.75 -20.30 -6.85
C GLY A 101 34.78 -21.76 -6.43
N MET A 102 35.40 -22.56 -7.30
CA MET A 102 35.70 -24.01 -7.22
C MET A 102 34.57 -24.98 -7.58
#